data_AF-A0A961LCS7-F1
#
_entry.id   AF-A0A961LCS7-F1
#
_cell.length_a   1.000
_cell.length_b   1.000
_cell.length_c   1.000
_cell.angle_alpha   90.00
_cell.angle_beta   90.00
_cell.angle_gamma   90.00
#
_symmetry.space_group_name_H-M   'P 1'
#
loop_
_entity.id
_entity.type
_entity.pdbx_description
1 polymer ?
#
loop_
_entity_poly.entity_id
_entity_poly.type
_entity_poly.pdbx_seq_one_letter_code
_entity_poly.pdbx_strand_id
1 'polypeptide(L)'
;VARRLAENDLVQARQEVAKIVGRKTNALDMQGVSRAALESLAENASDGVVAPLFWGVLFGLPGIAGYKAINTLDSMIGHRTPRHAEFGRVAARLDDLANWLPARLTAGLFALACGRPGQVARILAADARRHRSPNAGWPEAAMAGAVGVRLSGPRIYGAVVAEEPWLNGGA
;
A
#
# COMPACT_ATOMS: atom_id res chain seq x y z
N VAL A 1 -14.54 0.72 -7.55
CA VAL A 1 -14.41 2.10 -7.01
C VAL A 1 -14.45 3.18 -8.09
N ALA A 2 -13.47 3.23 -9.01
CA ALA A 2 -13.36 4.31 -10.02
C ALA A 2 -14.65 4.59 -10.82
N ARG A 3 -15.36 3.56 -11.27
CA ARG A 3 -16.64 3.71 -11.97
C ARG A 3 -17.69 4.45 -11.15
N ARG A 4 -17.87 4.07 -9.87
CA ARG A 4 -18.83 4.73 -8.95
C ARG A 4 -18.46 6.18 -8.69
N LEU A 5 -17.16 6.47 -8.56
CA LEU A 5 -16.68 7.85 -8.44
C LEU A 5 -16.97 8.67 -9.70
N ALA A 6 -16.76 8.11 -10.88
CA ALA A 6 -17.09 8.77 -12.16
C ALA A 6 -18.59 9.03 -12.33
N GLU A 7 -19.44 8.19 -11.74
CA GLU A 7 -20.90 8.35 -11.68
C GLU A 7 -21.35 9.33 -10.57
N ASN A 8 -20.44 9.94 -9.80
CA ASN A 8 -20.73 10.73 -8.59
C ASN A 8 -21.52 9.96 -7.50
N ASP A 9 -21.49 8.62 -7.52
CA ASP A 9 -22.15 7.78 -6.53
C ASP A 9 -21.22 7.49 -5.34
N LEU A 10 -21.14 8.46 -4.43
CA LEU A 10 -20.28 8.36 -3.23
C LEU A 10 -20.70 7.22 -2.30
N VAL A 11 -22.00 6.93 -2.19
CA VAL A 11 -22.51 5.88 -1.31
C VAL A 11 -22.01 4.52 -1.78
N GLN A 12 -22.17 4.21 -3.07
CA GLN A 12 -21.64 2.97 -3.64
C GLN A 12 -20.12 2.97 -3.68
N ALA A 13 -19.46 4.11 -3.94
CA ALA A 13 -18.00 4.18 -3.92
C ALA A 13 -17.41 3.83 -2.54
N ARG A 14 -18.05 4.27 -1.44
CA ARG A 14 -17.68 3.90 -0.05
C ARG A 14 -17.85 2.41 0.22
N GLN A 15 -18.91 1.79 -0.32
CA GLN A 15 -19.16 0.36 -0.18
C GLN A 15 -18.13 -0.46 -0.96
N GLU A 16 -17.81 -0.06 -2.19
CA GLU A 16 -16.81 -0.74 -3.01
C GLU A 16 -15.41 -0.64 -2.40
N VAL A 17 -15.01 0.53 -1.90
CA VAL A 17 -13.68 0.70 -1.32
C VAL A 17 -13.54 -0.05 0.01
N ALA A 18 -14.64 -0.21 0.78
CA ALA A 18 -14.66 -0.99 2.02
C ALA A 18 -14.28 -2.47 1.82
N LYS A 19 -14.46 -3.00 0.61
CA LYS A 19 -14.11 -4.40 0.29
C LYS A 19 -12.60 -4.62 0.19
N ILE A 20 -11.81 -3.55 -0.01
CA ILE A 20 -10.37 -3.63 -0.30
C ILE A 20 -9.51 -2.87 0.71
N VAL A 21 -10.12 -2.16 1.68
CA VAL A 21 -9.40 -1.44 2.74
C VAL A 21 -9.77 -1.98 4.10
N GLY A 22 -8.82 -2.04 5.02
CA GLY A 22 -9.05 -2.41 6.43
C GLY A 22 -9.58 -1.28 7.33
N ARG A 23 -10.00 -0.13 6.77
CA ARG A 23 -10.45 1.06 7.55
C ARG A 23 -11.93 1.35 7.37
N LYS A 24 -12.54 2.04 8.34
CA LYS A 24 -13.92 2.54 8.23
C LYS A 24 -14.03 3.52 7.05
N THR A 25 -14.99 3.31 6.15
CA THR A 25 -15.14 4.11 4.92
C THR A 25 -16.34 5.05 4.95
N ASN A 26 -17.21 4.89 5.95
CA ASN A 26 -18.53 5.52 6.05
C ASN A 26 -18.45 7.06 6.03
N ALA A 27 -17.37 7.60 6.60
CA ALA A 27 -17.11 9.03 6.72
C ALA A 27 -16.17 9.58 5.62
N LEU A 28 -15.68 8.74 4.69
CA LEU A 28 -14.76 9.20 3.65
C LEU A 28 -15.51 10.04 2.62
N ASP A 29 -15.03 11.24 2.34
CA ASP A 29 -15.47 12.01 1.20
C ASP A 29 -14.93 11.41 -0.12
N MET A 30 -15.23 12.04 -1.25
CA MET A 30 -14.80 11.56 -2.57
C MET A 30 -13.27 11.45 -2.66
N GLN A 31 -12.54 12.41 -2.10
CA GLN A 31 -11.08 12.40 -2.08
C GLN A 31 -10.55 11.28 -1.18
N GLY A 32 -11.15 11.09 0.00
CA GLY A 32 -10.82 10.01 0.92
C GLY A 32 -11.03 8.63 0.31
N VAL A 33 -12.10 8.43 -0.45
CA VAL A 33 -12.36 7.18 -1.20
C VAL A 33 -11.32 6.97 -2.31
N SER A 34 -11.04 7.99 -3.12
CA SER A 34 -10.02 7.92 -4.18
C SER A 34 -8.65 7.59 -3.62
N ARG A 35 -8.24 8.29 -2.55
CA ARG A 35 -6.99 8.07 -1.84
C ARG A 35 -6.91 6.63 -1.31
N ALA A 36 -7.97 6.15 -0.64
CA ALA A 36 -8.00 4.78 -0.12
C ALA A 36 -7.82 3.73 -1.23
N ALA A 37 -8.49 3.95 -2.37
CA ALA A 37 -8.40 3.04 -3.50
C ALA A 37 -7.00 3.05 -4.14
N LEU A 38 -6.36 4.22 -4.25
CA LEU A 38 -5.01 4.35 -4.80
C LEU A 38 -3.94 3.77 -3.86
N GLU A 39 -4.07 3.99 -2.55
CA GLU A 39 -3.23 3.36 -1.51
C GLU A 39 -3.31 1.84 -1.63
N SER A 40 -4.52 1.28 -1.58
CA SER A 40 -4.72 -0.16 -1.73
C SER A 40 -4.23 -0.70 -3.07
N LEU A 41 -4.43 0.03 -4.17
CA LEU A 41 -3.92 -0.40 -5.49
C LEU A 41 -2.39 -0.47 -5.52
N ALA A 42 -1.72 0.54 -4.95
CA ALA A 42 -0.26 0.60 -4.92
C ALA A 42 0.32 -0.51 -4.03
N GLU A 43 -0.26 -0.73 -2.85
CA GLU A 43 0.13 -1.84 -1.97
C GLU A 43 -0.08 -3.20 -2.65
N ASN A 44 -1.28 -3.46 -3.20
CA ASN A 44 -1.63 -4.72 -3.85
C ASN A 44 -0.82 -5.00 -5.13
N ALA A 45 -0.41 -3.96 -5.86
CA ALA A 45 0.50 -4.13 -6.99
C ALA A 45 1.86 -4.66 -6.52
N SER A 46 2.32 -4.23 -5.35
CA SER A 46 3.58 -4.68 -4.79
C SER A 46 3.50 -6.10 -4.25
N ASP A 47 2.62 -6.35 -3.29
CA ASP A 47 2.59 -7.61 -2.55
C ASP A 47 1.75 -8.71 -3.23
N GLY A 48 0.80 -8.33 -4.09
CA GLY A 48 -0.09 -9.24 -4.81
C GLY A 48 0.39 -9.60 -6.22
N VAL A 49 1.28 -8.81 -6.82
CA VAL A 49 1.76 -9.03 -8.19
C VAL A 49 3.28 -9.08 -8.26
N VAL A 50 3.97 -7.99 -7.92
CA VAL A 50 5.43 -7.89 -8.11
C VAL A 50 6.18 -8.85 -7.21
N ALA A 51 5.81 -8.97 -5.93
CA ALA A 51 6.48 -9.85 -4.99
C ALA A 51 6.31 -11.36 -5.35
N PRO A 52 5.10 -11.88 -5.65
CA PRO A 52 4.95 -13.24 -6.14
C PRO A 52 5.78 -13.51 -7.41
N LEU A 53 5.75 -12.59 -8.38
CA LEU A 53 6.54 -12.74 -9.60
C LEU A 53 8.05 -12.72 -9.33
N PHE A 54 8.52 -11.83 -8.46
CA PHE A 54 9.92 -11.73 -8.06
C PHE A 54 10.43 -13.04 -7.46
N TRP A 55 9.73 -13.56 -6.45
CA TRP A 55 10.11 -14.84 -5.82
C TRP A 55 9.91 -16.03 -6.77
N GLY A 56 8.93 -15.95 -7.68
CA GLY A 56 8.72 -16.94 -8.73
C GLY A 56 9.84 -16.99 -9.76
N VAL A 57 10.42 -15.86 -10.14
CA VAL A 57 11.60 -15.82 -11.03
C VAL A 57 12.82 -16.45 -10.35
N LEU A 58 12.99 -16.23 -9.05
CA LEU A 58 14.16 -16.74 -8.31
C LEU A 58 14.06 -18.23 -7.96
N PHE A 59 12.87 -18.71 -7.60
CA PHE A 59 12.69 -20.05 -7.02
C PHE A 59 11.54 -20.86 -7.64
N GLY A 60 10.92 -20.37 -8.73
CA GLY A 60 9.78 -21.03 -9.37
C GLY A 60 8.54 -21.09 -8.49
N LEU A 61 7.74 -22.16 -8.67
CA LEU A 61 6.52 -22.40 -7.88
C LEU A 61 6.77 -22.42 -6.36
N PRO A 62 7.86 -23.04 -5.83
CA PRO A 62 8.19 -22.94 -4.41
C PRO A 62 8.36 -21.50 -3.91
N GLY A 63 8.93 -20.60 -4.71
CA GLY A 63 9.09 -19.19 -4.36
C GLY A 63 7.75 -18.46 -4.23
N ILE A 64 6.86 -18.68 -5.19
CA ILE A 64 5.50 -18.12 -5.16
C ILE A 64 4.74 -18.62 -3.92
N ALA A 65 4.75 -19.93 -3.69
CA ALA A 65 4.06 -20.55 -2.57
C ALA A 65 4.63 -20.09 -1.22
N GLY A 66 5.96 -20.05 -1.09
CA GLY A 66 6.65 -19.60 0.10
C GLY A 66 6.35 -18.13 0.43
N TYR A 67 6.45 -17.25 -0.57
CA TYR A 67 6.08 -15.84 -0.40
C TYR A 67 4.61 -15.70 0.02
N LYS A 68 3.70 -16.41 -0.66
CA LYS A 68 2.27 -16.30 -0.32
C LYS A 68 1.95 -16.83 1.08
N ALA A 69 2.65 -17.87 1.54
CA ALA A 69 2.56 -18.34 2.90
C ALA A 69 3.01 -17.27 3.91
N ILE A 70 4.15 -16.60 3.67
CA ILE A 70 4.66 -15.51 4.52
C ILE A 70 3.65 -14.35 4.60
N ASN A 71 3.17 -13.88 3.45
CA ASN A 71 2.23 -12.77 3.37
C ASN A 71 0.87 -13.09 4.02
N THR A 72 0.42 -14.34 3.89
CA THR A 72 -0.80 -14.82 4.56
C THR A 72 -0.61 -14.91 6.07
N LEU A 73 0.56 -15.38 6.52
CA LEU A 73 0.89 -15.48 7.95
C LEU A 73 0.84 -14.11 8.63
N ASP A 74 1.40 -13.07 8.01
CA ASP A 74 1.34 -11.72 8.55
C ASP A 74 -0.11 -11.18 8.59
N SER A 75 -0.89 -11.41 7.53
CA SER A 75 -2.30 -10.99 7.51
C SER A 75 -3.18 -11.70 8.55
N MET A 76 -2.88 -12.96 8.88
CA MET A 76 -3.67 -13.75 9.83
C MET A 76 -3.25 -13.55 11.29
N ILE A 77 -1.95 -13.39 11.57
CA ILE A 77 -1.38 -13.45 12.93
C ILE A 77 -0.58 -12.19 13.28
N GLY A 78 -0.25 -11.33 12.31
CA GLY A 78 0.47 -10.07 12.50
C GLY A 78 -0.32 -9.00 13.28
N HIS A 79 -1.65 -9.15 13.37
CA HIS A 79 -2.46 -8.29 14.22
C HIS A 79 -2.16 -8.54 15.71
N ARG A 80 -1.68 -7.49 16.38
CA ARG A 80 -1.32 -7.46 17.81
C ARG A 80 -2.52 -7.78 18.70
N THR A 81 -2.82 -9.06 18.86
CA THR A 81 -3.59 -9.56 19.99
C THR A 81 -2.61 -9.81 21.14
N PRO A 82 -2.99 -9.52 22.41
CA PRO A 82 -2.12 -9.78 23.56
C PRO A 82 -1.58 -11.22 23.61
N ARG A 83 -2.34 -12.17 23.03
CA ARG A 83 -2.02 -13.59 22.94
C ARG A 83 -0.94 -13.96 21.91
N HIS A 84 -0.74 -13.17 20.85
CA HIS A 84 0.18 -13.50 19.74
C HIS A 84 1.24 -12.43 19.49
N ALA A 85 1.50 -11.53 20.44
CA ALA A 85 2.35 -10.37 20.24
C ALA A 85 3.77 -10.72 19.75
N GLU A 86 4.37 -11.80 20.25
CA GLU A 86 5.71 -12.24 19.83
C GLU A 86 5.70 -12.91 18.44
N PHE A 87 4.78 -13.85 18.21
CA PHE A 87 4.63 -14.53 16.91
C PHE A 87 4.26 -13.54 15.79
N GLY A 88 3.34 -12.62 16.06
CA GLY A 88 2.95 -11.57 15.12
C GLY A 88 4.12 -10.64 14.78
N ARG A 89 5.03 -10.37 15.74
CA ARG A 89 6.23 -9.55 15.47
C ARG A 89 7.23 -10.28 14.57
N VAL A 90 7.39 -11.59 14.72
CA VAL A 90 8.27 -12.38 13.85
C VAL A 90 7.66 -12.50 12.44
N ALA A 91 6.36 -12.78 12.34
CA ALA A 91 5.65 -12.83 11.07
C ALA A 91 5.76 -11.50 10.30
N ALA A 92 5.47 -10.38 10.96
CA ALA A 92 5.58 -9.05 10.36
C ALA A 92 7.00 -8.71 9.88
N ARG A 93 8.03 -9.10 10.65
CA ARG A 93 9.43 -8.90 10.23
C ARG A 93 9.83 -9.76 9.03
N LEU A 94 9.33 -10.98 8.98
CA LEU A 94 9.59 -11.88 7.86
C LEU A 94 8.90 -11.37 6.58
N ASP A 95 7.65 -10.90 6.70
CA ASP A 95 6.96 -10.24 5.59
C ASP A 95 7.69 -8.96 5.15
N ASP A 96 8.08 -8.11 6.12
CA ASP A 96 8.85 -6.91 5.83
C ASP A 96 10.15 -7.21 5.05
N LEU A 97 10.84 -8.30 5.41
CA LEU A 97 12.05 -8.73 4.69
C LEU A 97 11.71 -9.26 3.29
N ALA A 98 10.67 -10.10 3.18
CA ALA A 98 10.24 -10.69 1.91
C ALA A 98 9.76 -9.64 0.90
N ASN A 99 9.20 -8.53 1.39
CA ASN A 99 8.70 -7.41 0.58
C ASN A 99 9.71 -6.28 0.37
N TRP A 100 10.89 -6.32 1.01
CA TRP A 100 11.85 -5.22 0.97
C TRP A 100 12.30 -4.88 -0.45
N LEU A 101 12.72 -5.88 -1.23
CA LEU A 101 13.15 -5.68 -2.60
C LEU A 101 11.94 -5.52 -3.56
N PRO A 102 10.89 -6.37 -3.50
CA PRO A 102 9.70 -6.19 -4.33
C PRO A 102 9.06 -4.80 -4.26
N ALA A 103 8.92 -4.22 -3.06
CA ALA A 103 8.32 -2.88 -2.91
C ALA A 103 9.10 -1.78 -3.64
N ARG A 104 10.44 -1.87 -3.62
CA ARG A 104 11.32 -0.94 -4.35
C ARG A 104 11.26 -1.17 -5.85
N LEU A 105 11.16 -2.43 -6.28
CA LEU A 105 10.98 -2.76 -7.69
C LEU A 105 9.63 -2.22 -8.21
N THR A 106 8.55 -2.38 -7.46
CA THR A 106 7.23 -1.81 -7.79
C THR A 106 7.30 -0.29 -7.97
N ALA A 107 7.96 0.40 -7.05
CA ALA A 107 8.16 1.84 -7.15
C ALA A 107 8.94 2.24 -8.42
N GLY A 108 9.99 1.48 -8.76
CA GLY A 108 10.73 1.66 -10.01
C GLY A 108 9.87 1.41 -11.26
N LEU A 109 9.04 0.36 -11.24
CA LEU A 109 8.13 0.05 -12.34
C LEU A 109 7.10 1.17 -12.56
N PHE A 110 6.52 1.74 -11.50
CA PHE A 110 5.64 2.91 -11.62
C PHE A 110 6.36 4.13 -12.16
N ALA A 111 7.60 4.38 -11.71
CA ALA A 111 8.43 5.49 -12.19
C ALA A 111 8.73 5.39 -13.69
N LEU A 112 8.98 4.17 -14.19
CA LEU A 112 9.19 3.90 -15.61
C LEU A 112 7.89 4.00 -16.41
N ALA A 113 6.81 3.40 -15.90
CA ALA A 113 5.52 3.35 -16.60
C ALA A 113 4.90 4.74 -16.81
N CYS A 114 5.14 5.70 -15.90
CA CYS A 114 4.62 7.07 -16.05
C CYS A 114 5.48 7.97 -16.96
N GLY A 115 6.64 7.49 -17.43
CA GLY A 115 7.55 8.26 -18.29
C GLY A 115 8.25 9.44 -17.59
N ARG A 116 8.15 9.56 -16.27
CA ARG A 116 8.74 10.65 -15.47
C ARG A 116 9.61 10.14 -14.32
N PRO A 117 10.59 9.24 -14.58
CA PRO A 117 11.33 8.56 -13.52
C PRO A 117 12.09 9.52 -12.60
N GLY A 118 12.63 10.63 -13.13
CA GLY A 118 13.33 11.64 -12.32
C GLY A 118 12.42 12.42 -11.36
N GLN A 119 11.15 12.63 -11.71
CA GLN A 119 10.17 13.24 -10.78
C GLN A 119 9.82 12.26 -9.66
N VAL A 120 9.49 11.02 -10.02
CA VAL A 120 9.14 9.98 -9.05
C VAL A 120 10.31 9.68 -8.12
N ALA A 121 11.55 9.61 -8.63
CA ALA A 121 12.75 9.39 -7.82
C ALA A 121 12.95 10.47 -6.74
N ARG A 122 12.67 11.75 -7.05
CA ARG A 122 12.74 12.84 -6.06
C ARG A 122 11.72 12.65 -4.94
N ILE A 123 10.49 12.24 -5.27
CA ILE A 123 9.43 11.98 -4.29
C ILE A 123 9.79 10.76 -3.44
N LEU A 124 10.27 9.68 -4.05
CA LEU A 124 10.72 8.48 -3.33
C LEU A 124 11.82 8.80 -2.32
N ALA A 125 12.81 9.61 -2.73
CA ALA A 125 13.90 10.02 -1.86
C ALA A 125 13.42 10.88 -0.68
N ALA A 126 12.43 11.74 -0.89
CA ALA A 126 11.89 12.62 0.15
C ALA A 126 10.93 11.90 1.11
N ASP A 127 10.03 11.07 0.60
CA ASP A 127 8.80 10.70 1.29
C ASP A 127 8.66 9.21 1.60
N ALA A 128 9.21 8.30 0.78
CA ALA A 128 8.91 6.85 0.90
C ALA A 128 9.25 6.26 2.27
N ARG A 129 10.31 6.76 2.92
CA ARG A 129 10.77 6.30 4.24
C ARG A 129 10.01 6.92 5.42
N ARG A 130 9.17 7.94 5.17
CA ARG A 130 8.34 8.56 6.21
C ARG A 130 7.14 7.68 6.57
N HIS A 131 6.74 6.81 5.65
CA HIS A 131 5.64 5.89 5.86
C HIS A 131 5.93 4.93 7.03
N ARG A 132 4.88 4.57 7.78
CA ARG A 132 4.98 3.69 8.95
C ARG A 132 5.51 2.29 8.62
N SER A 133 5.18 1.79 7.43
CA SER A 133 5.69 0.51 6.91
C SER A 133 6.98 0.77 6.13
N PRO A 134 8.03 -0.03 6.35
CA PRO A 134 9.29 0.09 5.63
C PRO A 134 9.17 -0.20 4.12
N ASN A 135 8.05 -0.81 3.71
CA ASN A 135 7.80 -1.27 2.35
C ASN A 135 6.68 -0.48 1.66
N ALA A 136 5.51 -0.32 2.28
CA ALA A 136 4.34 0.26 1.61
C ALA A 136 4.56 1.71 1.14
N GLY A 137 5.43 2.47 1.82
CA GLY A 137 5.75 3.84 1.41
C GLY A 137 6.41 3.96 0.04
N TRP A 138 7.07 2.90 -0.46
CA TRP A 138 7.72 2.91 -1.77
C TRP A 138 6.71 2.91 -2.93
N PRO A 139 5.85 1.88 -3.10
CA PRO A 139 4.86 1.88 -4.16
C PRO A 139 3.84 3.01 -4.01
N GLU A 140 3.42 3.37 -2.79
CA GLU A 140 2.48 4.49 -2.59
C GLU A 140 3.10 5.84 -2.99
N ALA A 141 4.32 6.17 -2.56
CA ALA A 141 4.96 7.42 -2.95
C ALA A 141 5.24 7.48 -4.46
N ALA A 142 5.60 6.35 -5.07
CA ALA A 142 5.73 6.26 -6.51
C ALA A 142 4.40 6.49 -7.24
N MET A 143 3.32 5.86 -6.78
CA MET A 143 1.98 6.05 -7.33
C MET A 143 1.54 7.52 -7.20
N ALA A 144 1.70 8.10 -6.02
CA ALA A 144 1.39 9.51 -5.73
C ALA A 144 2.11 10.45 -6.70
N GLY A 145 3.41 10.23 -6.91
CA GLY A 145 4.20 11.02 -7.85
C GLY A 145 3.87 10.77 -9.33
N ALA A 146 3.56 9.53 -9.69
CA ALA A 146 3.23 9.14 -11.07
C ALA A 146 1.91 9.76 -11.53
N VAL A 147 0.89 9.78 -10.67
CA VAL A 147 -0.44 10.33 -10.99
C VAL A 147 -0.62 11.78 -10.53
N GLY A 148 0.35 12.36 -9.83
CA GLY A 148 0.35 13.77 -9.43
C GLY A 148 -0.65 14.10 -8.32
N VAL A 149 -0.79 13.23 -7.32
CA VAL A 149 -1.69 13.42 -6.18
C VAL A 149 -0.95 13.24 -4.86
N ARG A 150 -1.60 13.64 -3.76
CA ARG A 150 -1.17 13.35 -2.38
C ARG A 150 -1.79 12.04 -1.89
N LEU A 151 -0.97 11.14 -1.33
CA LEU A 151 -1.41 9.91 -0.66
C LEU A 151 -0.93 9.88 0.80
N SER A 152 -1.38 8.88 1.57
CA SER A 152 -1.22 8.80 3.02
C SER A 152 -1.82 10.04 3.69
N GLY A 153 -1.09 10.79 4.51
CA GLY A 153 -1.63 11.94 5.23
C GLY A 153 -2.61 11.58 6.34
N PRO A 154 -3.18 12.57 7.06
CA PRO A 154 -4.01 12.30 8.22
C PRO A 154 -5.18 11.36 7.93
N ARG A 155 -5.33 10.36 8.79
CA ARG A 155 -6.40 9.35 8.74
C ARG A 155 -7.29 9.47 9.97
N ILE A 156 -8.60 9.42 9.77
CA ILE A 156 -9.57 9.45 10.86
C ILE A 156 -9.94 8.02 11.25
N TYR A 157 -9.66 7.66 12.50
CA TYR A 157 -10.04 6.40 13.13
C TYR A 157 -11.03 6.68 14.27
N GLY A 158 -12.33 6.65 13.96
CA GLY A 158 -13.35 7.01 14.94
C GLY A 158 -13.23 8.48 15.34
N ALA A 159 -12.88 8.75 16.61
CA ALA A 159 -12.64 10.10 17.12
C ALA A 159 -11.16 10.54 17.08
N VAL A 160 -10.24 9.64 16.70
CA VAL A 160 -8.79 9.91 16.71
C VAL A 160 -8.31 10.23 15.29
N VAL A 161 -7.55 11.30 15.15
CA VAL A 161 -6.80 11.60 13.92
C VAL A 161 -5.39 11.03 14.08
N ALA A 162 -5.01 10.12 13.19
CA ALA A 162 -3.64 9.65 13.07
C ALA A 162 -2.90 10.55 12.08
N GLU A 163 -1.90 11.29 12.57
CA GLU A 163 -1.05 12.20 11.80
C GLU A 163 -0.01 11.41 10.97
N GLU A 164 -0.49 10.66 9.98
CA GLU A 164 0.42 10.03 9.01
C GLU A 164 1.00 11.09 8.07
N PRO A 165 2.28 10.98 7.67
CA PRO A 165 2.91 11.94 6.80
C PRO A 165 2.33 11.87 5.39
N TRP A 166 2.26 13.01 4.71
CA TRP A 166 1.90 13.04 3.30
C TRP A 166 3.01 12.47 2.43
N LEU A 167 2.62 11.66 1.45
CA LEU A 167 3.46 11.27 0.33
C LEU A 167 3.13 12.16 -0.88
N ASN A 168 4.15 12.73 -1.52
CA ASN A 168 4.01 13.76 -2.55
C ASN A 168 3.24 15.00 -2.06
N GLY A 169 3.60 15.49 -0.85
CA GLY A 169 2.85 16.55 -0.14
C GLY A 169 2.67 17.88 -0.87
N GLY A 170 3.47 18.15 -1.92
CA GLY A 170 3.40 19.39 -2.70
C GLY A 170 2.40 19.39 -3.86
N ALA A 171 1.67 18.28 -4.09
CA ALA A 171 0.72 18.15 -5.20
C ALA A 171 -0.65 18.82 -4.94
#